data_AF-A0A938SC17-F1
#
_entry.id   AF-A0A938SC17-F1
#
_cell.length_a   1.000
_cell.length_b   1.000
_cell.length_c   1.000
_cell.angle_alpha   90.00
_cell.angle_beta   90.00
_cell.angle_gamma   90.00
#
_symmetry.space_group_name_H-M   'P 1'
#
loop_
_entity.id
_entity.type
_entity.pdbx_description
1 polymer ?
#
loop_
_entity_poly.entity_id
_entity_poly.type
_entity_poly.pdbx_seq_one_letter_code
_entity_poly.pdbx_strand_id
1 'polypeptide(L)'
;MARKAFVVMLALAVLMGLSMVAGAQEAKKQRHEKDGRHPDKGKGHLAQGLEELGLTDEQKTKVAEFQAALDAKLTELKAKKGSGAAAEDLKKEHKEALKAFEDQLNSVLTDEQKQKRAEQLKALKAKAHGGEKKGE
;
A
#
# COMPACT_ATOMS: atom_id res chain seq x y z
N MET A 1 -7.15 -18.88 35.73
CA MET A 1 -7.06 -19.74 34.53
C MET A 1 -8.02 -19.23 33.47
N ALA A 2 -7.71 -19.51 32.20
CA ALA A 2 -8.58 -19.38 31.03
C ALA A 2 -8.89 -17.97 30.47
N ARG A 3 -7.89 -17.34 29.83
CA ARG A 3 -8.08 -16.53 28.59
C ARG A 3 -6.84 -16.66 27.69
N LYS A 4 -6.53 -17.90 27.30
CA LYS A 4 -5.55 -18.24 26.26
C LYS A 4 -6.26 -19.19 25.28
N ALA A 5 -7.13 -18.67 24.43
CA ALA A 5 -7.81 -19.46 23.40
C ALA A 5 -8.51 -18.59 22.35
N PHE A 6 -7.82 -17.57 21.81
CA PHE A 6 -8.32 -16.85 20.63
C PHE A 6 -7.20 -16.51 19.64
N VAL A 7 -6.25 -17.44 19.57
CA VAL A 7 -5.28 -17.55 18.49
C VAL A 7 -5.54 -18.94 17.92
N VAL A 8 -5.61 -19.07 16.59
CA VAL A 8 -6.02 -20.27 15.81
C VAL A 8 -7.48 -20.25 15.35
N MET A 9 -7.79 -19.40 14.36
CA MET A 9 -8.77 -19.73 13.32
C MET A 9 -8.37 -19.04 12.00
N LEU A 10 -7.17 -19.41 11.56
CA LEU A 10 -6.62 -19.11 10.23
C LEU A 10 -6.49 -20.49 9.54
N ALA A 11 -7.58 -21.02 9.00
CA ALA A 11 -7.57 -22.22 8.18
C ALA A 11 -8.88 -22.37 7.37
N LEU A 12 -8.72 -22.61 6.07
CA LEU A 12 -9.67 -23.27 5.15
C LEU A 12 -10.82 -22.44 4.54
N ALA A 13 -10.54 -21.85 3.38
CA ALA A 13 -11.47 -21.82 2.26
C ALA A 13 -10.70 -21.78 0.92
N VAL A 14 -10.04 -22.88 0.59
CA VAL A 14 -9.62 -23.21 -0.78
C VAL A 14 -10.53 -24.32 -1.24
N LEU A 15 -11.46 -24.05 -2.16
CA LEU A 15 -11.94 -24.95 -3.23
C LEU A 15 -13.23 -24.44 -3.88
N MET A 16 -13.29 -24.66 -5.21
CA MET A 16 -14.43 -24.53 -6.14
C MET A 16 -14.59 -23.13 -6.79
N GLY A 17 -14.52 -22.99 -8.11
CA GLY A 17 -14.51 -24.02 -9.14
C GLY A 17 -14.11 -23.52 -10.53
N LEU A 18 -13.62 -24.49 -11.32
CA LEU A 18 -13.58 -24.44 -12.77
C LEU A 18 -15.01 -24.39 -13.31
N SER A 19 -15.27 -23.47 -14.24
CA SER A 19 -16.28 -23.68 -15.28
C SER A 19 -15.85 -22.94 -16.54
N MET A 20 -15.71 -23.71 -17.62
CA MET A 20 -15.42 -23.26 -18.96
C MET A 20 -16.56 -22.39 -19.51
N VAL A 21 -16.22 -21.33 -20.25
CA VAL A 21 -16.96 -20.94 -21.46
C VAL A 21 -15.92 -20.54 -22.51
N ALA A 22 -15.83 -21.38 -23.54
CA ALA A 22 -15.23 -21.07 -24.81
C ALA A 22 -16.34 -20.57 -25.76
N GLY A 23 -16.04 -19.53 -26.54
CA GLY A 23 -16.74 -19.20 -27.77
C GLY A 23 -17.68 -17.99 -27.71
N ALA A 24 -17.21 -16.86 -28.25
CA ALA A 24 -17.97 -16.02 -29.18
C ALA A 24 -17.02 -14.97 -29.80
N GLN A 25 -16.83 -15.08 -31.12
CA GLN A 25 -16.14 -14.13 -31.96
C GLN A 25 -16.87 -12.78 -32.03
N GLU A 26 -16.07 -11.72 -31.92
CA GLU A 26 -15.95 -10.66 -32.94
C GLU A 26 -17.19 -9.80 -33.28
N ALA A 27 -17.19 -8.54 -32.79
CA ALA A 27 -17.33 -7.32 -33.60
C ALA A 27 -17.74 -6.11 -32.74
N LYS A 28 -16.78 -5.23 -32.43
CA LYS A 28 -16.89 -3.77 -32.63
C LYS A 28 -15.63 -3.06 -32.16
N LYS A 29 -14.87 -2.61 -33.15
CA LYS A 29 -13.77 -1.66 -33.05
C LYS A 29 -14.37 -0.27 -32.79
N GLN A 30 -14.26 0.25 -31.57
CA GLN A 30 -14.38 1.69 -31.29
C GLN A 30 -13.65 2.08 -30.00
N ARG A 31 -12.44 2.65 -30.20
CA ARG A 31 -11.79 3.74 -29.46
C ARG A 31 -12.12 3.93 -27.95
N HIS A 32 -11.17 3.54 -27.10
CA HIS A 32 -10.60 4.38 -26.04
C HIS A 32 -9.25 3.74 -25.64
N GLU A 33 -8.15 4.11 -26.30
CA GLU A 33 -7.15 5.05 -25.79
C GLU A 33 -7.02 5.10 -24.25
N LYS A 34 -5.94 4.47 -23.77
CA LYS A 34 -5.30 4.65 -22.45
C LYS A 34 -6.13 4.34 -21.20
N ASP A 35 -6.52 3.07 -21.05
CA ASP A 35 -6.60 2.48 -19.70
C ASP A 35 -5.31 1.70 -19.43
N GLY A 36 -4.23 2.45 -19.23
CA GLY A 36 -3.03 1.97 -18.56
C GLY A 36 -3.38 1.73 -17.10
N ARG A 37 -4.14 0.67 -16.84
CA ARG A 37 -4.24 0.05 -15.52
C ARG A 37 -2.82 -0.32 -15.13
N HIS A 38 -2.15 0.58 -14.44
CA HIS A 38 -0.94 0.32 -13.69
C HIS A 38 -1.39 -0.64 -12.58
N PRO A 39 -1.13 -1.95 -12.65
CA PRO A 39 -1.20 -2.74 -11.43
C PRO A 39 -0.16 -2.14 -10.48
N ASP A 40 -0.41 -2.09 -9.18
CA ASP A 40 0.58 -1.69 -8.17
C ASP A 40 0.82 -0.18 -7.91
N LYS A 41 0.07 0.77 -8.48
CA LYS A 41 0.15 2.19 -8.01
C LYS A 41 -0.52 2.46 -6.64
N GLY A 42 -0.77 1.41 -5.86
CA GLY A 42 -1.41 1.47 -4.55
C GLY A 42 -0.44 1.28 -3.37
N LYS A 43 0.78 0.78 -3.61
CA LYS A 43 1.82 0.77 -2.58
C LYS A 43 2.28 2.21 -2.42
N GLY A 44 1.73 2.89 -1.42
CA GLY A 44 2.04 4.28 -1.14
C GLY A 44 3.55 4.50 -1.12
N HIS A 45 3.97 5.70 -1.49
CA HIS A 45 5.38 6.14 -1.55
C HIS A 45 6.19 5.84 -0.27
N LEU A 46 5.51 5.52 0.83
CA LEU A 46 6.06 5.16 2.13
C LEU A 46 6.63 3.73 2.21
N ALA A 47 6.08 2.78 1.46
CA ALA A 47 6.58 1.40 1.40
C ALA A 47 7.66 1.22 0.33
N GLN A 48 7.74 2.15 -0.61
CA GLN A 48 8.70 2.10 -1.71
C GLN A 48 10.12 2.37 -1.20
N GLY A 49 11.07 1.52 -1.56
CA GLY A 49 12.49 1.67 -1.21
C GLY A 49 12.92 1.06 0.14
N LEU A 50 11.99 0.49 0.91
CA LEU A 50 12.33 -0.21 2.16
C LEU A 50 13.18 -1.47 1.92
N GLU A 51 12.99 -2.15 0.79
CA GLU A 51 13.77 -3.32 0.38
C GLU A 51 15.25 -2.99 0.16
N GLU A 52 15.56 -1.75 -0.24
CA GLU A 52 16.93 -1.29 -0.50
C GLU A 52 17.66 -0.84 0.79
N LEU A 53 16.98 -0.80 1.94
CA LEU A 53 17.58 -0.38 3.22
C LEU A 53 18.40 -1.48 3.90
N GLY A 54 18.42 -2.71 3.35
CA GLY A 54 19.15 -3.83 3.95
C GLY A 54 18.58 -4.19 5.32
N LEU A 55 17.26 -4.33 5.42
CA LEU A 55 16.59 -4.68 6.67
C LEU A 55 16.97 -6.10 7.12
N THR A 56 17.13 -6.30 8.43
CA THR A 56 17.25 -7.64 9.02
C THR A 56 15.93 -8.39 8.91
N ASP A 57 15.93 -9.72 9.07
CA ASP A 57 14.70 -10.51 8.96
C ASP A 57 13.68 -10.17 10.06
N GLU A 58 14.16 -9.84 11.26
CA GLU A 58 13.33 -9.32 12.33
C GLU A 58 12.71 -7.95 11.99
N GLN A 59 13.49 -7.04 11.40
CA GLN A 59 12.99 -5.74 10.93
C GLN A 59 11.95 -5.91 9.82
N LYS A 60 12.21 -6.77 8.83
CA LYS A 60 11.26 -7.07 7.74
C LYS A 60 9.93 -7.58 8.29
N THR A 61 9.97 -8.47 9.29
CA THR A 61 8.77 -9.01 9.92
C THR A 61 7.94 -7.89 10.56
N LYS A 62 8.56 -7.02 11.36
CA LYS A 62 7.88 -5.86 11.96
C LYS A 62 7.34 -4.89 10.92
N VAL A 63 8.11 -4.61 9.87
CA VAL A 63 7.67 -3.74 8.77
C VAL A 63 6.46 -4.33 8.05
N ALA A 64 6.42 -5.64 7.81
CA ALA A 64 5.26 -6.31 7.21
C ALA A 64 4.02 -6.21 8.10
N GLU A 65 4.17 -6.36 9.42
CA GLU A 65 3.07 -6.15 10.38
C GLU A 65 2.55 -4.71 10.34
N PHE A 66 3.45 -3.72 10.32
CA PHE A 66 3.07 -2.31 10.22
C PHE A 66 2.39 -1.98 8.89
N GLN A 67 2.83 -2.59 7.79
CA GLN A 67 2.19 -2.44 6.48
C GLN A 67 0.78 -3.04 6.48
N ALA A 68 0.61 -4.24 7.00
CA ALA A 68 -0.70 -4.87 7.11
C ALA A 68 -1.67 -4.04 7.97
N ALA A 69 -1.19 -3.46 9.08
CA ALA A 69 -1.98 -2.56 9.92
C ALA A 69 -2.38 -1.27 9.18
N LEU A 70 -1.44 -0.68 8.42
CA LEU A 70 -1.71 0.50 7.60
C LEU A 70 -2.75 0.18 6.51
N ASP A 71 -2.58 -0.93 5.77
CA ASP A 71 -3.50 -1.35 4.71
C ASP A 71 -4.91 -1.61 5.24
N ALA A 72 -5.04 -2.21 6.41
CA ALA A 72 -6.33 -2.38 7.08
C ALA A 72 -6.99 -1.03 7.38
N LYS A 73 -6.21 -0.05 7.87
CA LYS A 73 -6.73 1.30 8.17
C LYS A 73 -7.10 2.08 6.92
N LEU A 74 -6.30 1.99 5.86
CA LEU A 74 -6.61 2.59 4.57
C LEU A 74 -7.86 1.97 3.93
N THR A 75 -8.06 0.66 4.09
CA THR A 75 -9.27 -0.04 3.63
C THR A 75 -10.51 0.45 4.39
N GLU A 76 -10.41 0.60 5.70
CA GLU A 76 -11.48 1.18 6.53
C GLU A 76 -11.82 2.61 6.09
N LEU A 77 -10.82 3.46 5.89
CA LEU A 77 -11.00 4.83 5.39
C LEU A 77 -11.66 4.87 4.02
N LYS A 78 -11.29 3.95 3.13
CA LYS A 78 -11.92 3.81 1.81
C LYS A 78 -13.39 3.42 1.92
N ALA A 79 -13.74 2.54 2.85
CA ALA A 79 -15.13 2.19 3.12
C ALA A 79 -15.90 3.39 3.68
N LYS A 80 -15.34 4.13 4.65
CA LYS A 80 -15.95 5.37 5.19
C LYS A 80 -16.21 6.41 4.11
N LYS A 81 -15.31 6.54 3.13
CA LYS A 81 -15.49 7.41 1.96
C LYS A 81 -16.73 7.03 1.15
N GLY A 82 -16.99 5.74 0.95
CA GLY A 82 -18.18 5.24 0.27
C GLY A 82 -19.49 5.53 1.02
N SER A 83 -19.43 5.64 2.35
CA SER A 83 -20.57 5.91 3.22
C SER A 83 -20.87 7.40 3.45
N GLY A 84 -20.19 8.31 2.73
CA GLY A 84 -20.47 9.75 2.78
C GLY A 84 -19.73 10.53 3.87
N ALA A 85 -18.66 9.97 4.46
CA ALA A 85 -17.82 10.71 5.39
C ALA A 85 -17.20 11.96 4.73
N ALA A 86 -17.03 13.02 5.52
CA ALA A 86 -16.49 14.29 5.02
C ALA A 86 -15.04 14.11 4.53
N ALA A 87 -14.74 14.72 3.38
CA ALA A 87 -13.45 14.57 2.73
C ALA A 87 -12.28 15.06 3.61
N GLU A 88 -12.47 16.12 4.38
CA GLU A 88 -11.44 16.68 5.27
C GLU A 88 -11.13 15.76 6.46
N ASP A 89 -12.14 15.14 7.07
CA ASP A 89 -11.94 14.17 8.15
C ASP A 89 -11.20 12.93 7.64
N LEU A 90 -11.59 12.40 6.48
CA LEU A 90 -10.90 11.28 5.85
C LEU A 90 -9.44 11.61 5.52
N LYS A 91 -9.17 12.83 5.06
CA LYS A 91 -7.81 13.30 4.75
C LYS A 91 -6.97 13.42 6.01
N LYS A 92 -7.55 13.91 7.12
CA LYS A 92 -6.90 13.97 8.42
C LYS A 92 -6.57 12.57 8.93
N GLU A 93 -7.56 11.67 8.99
CA GLU A 93 -7.35 10.29 9.46
C GLU A 93 -6.32 9.56 8.57
N HIS A 94 -6.34 9.79 7.27
CA HIS A 94 -5.34 9.25 6.35
C HIS A 94 -3.93 9.76 6.69
N LYS A 95 -3.76 11.07 6.91
CA LYS A 95 -2.47 11.65 7.30
C LYS A 95 -1.98 11.11 8.64
N GLU A 96 -2.87 10.94 9.60
CA GLU A 96 -2.55 10.37 10.92
C GLU A 96 -2.12 8.91 10.80
N ALA A 97 -2.81 8.09 10.00
CA ALA A 97 -2.42 6.70 9.76
C ALA A 97 -1.03 6.60 9.11
N LEU A 98 -0.74 7.45 8.12
CA LEU A 98 0.59 7.50 7.50
C LEU A 98 1.67 7.94 8.49
N LYS A 99 1.39 8.94 9.33
CA LYS A 99 2.33 9.42 10.34
C LYS A 99 2.64 8.33 11.36
N ALA A 100 1.62 7.62 11.84
CA ALA A 100 1.78 6.53 12.78
C ALA A 100 2.67 5.41 12.21
N PHE A 101 2.45 5.02 10.95
CA PHE A 101 3.31 4.06 10.26
C PHE A 101 4.76 4.54 10.17
N GLU A 102 4.98 5.82 9.83
CA GLU A 102 6.32 6.39 9.76
C GLU A 102 7.04 6.42 11.11
N ASP A 103 6.33 6.78 12.19
CA ASP A 103 6.88 6.76 13.54
C ASP A 103 7.27 5.33 13.97
N GLN A 104 6.40 4.35 13.69
CA GLN A 104 6.67 2.92 13.95
C GLN A 104 7.87 2.41 13.15
N LEU A 105 7.94 2.76 11.87
CA LEU A 105 9.05 2.40 11.00
C LEU A 105 10.37 3.00 11.52
N ASN A 106 10.39 4.29 11.87
CA ASN A 106 11.58 4.94 12.40
C ASN A 106 12.04 4.34 13.74
N SER A 107 11.14 3.73 14.52
CA SER A 107 11.51 3.05 15.76
C SER A 107 12.27 1.74 15.56
N VAL A 108 12.14 1.11 14.38
CA VAL A 108 12.80 -0.17 14.07
C VAL A 108 14.02 -0.03 13.17
N LEU A 109 14.18 1.09 12.46
CA LEU A 109 15.33 1.38 11.62
C LEU A 109 16.53 1.87 12.44
N THR A 110 17.73 1.52 12.01
CA THR A 110 18.98 2.12 12.52
C THR A 110 19.14 3.55 11.98
N ASP A 111 20.02 4.35 12.58
CA ASP A 111 20.24 5.72 12.14
C ASP A 111 20.80 5.81 10.71
N GLU A 112 21.66 4.86 10.34
CA GLU A 112 22.18 4.71 8.97
C GLU A 112 21.05 4.40 7.96
N GLN A 113 20.14 3.49 8.33
CA GLN A 113 18.97 3.15 7.50
C GLN A 113 18.01 4.34 7.37
N LYS A 114 17.80 5.12 8.43
CA LYS A 114 16.98 6.35 8.40
C LYS A 114 17.58 7.39 7.45
N GLN A 115 18.90 7.58 7.48
CA GLN A 115 19.58 8.51 6.59
C GLN A 115 19.42 8.08 5.12
N LYS A 116 19.66 6.80 4.81
CA LYS A 116 19.47 6.27 3.45
C LYS A 116 18.03 6.44 2.96
N ARG A 117 17.06 6.19 3.83
CA ARG A 117 15.63 6.41 3.54
C ARG A 117 15.34 7.89 3.25
N ALA A 118 15.88 8.80 4.06
CA ALA A 118 15.68 10.24 3.85
C ALA A 118 16.27 10.71 2.50
N GLU A 119 17.42 10.17 2.09
CA GLU A 119 18.02 10.45 0.79
C GLU A 119 17.17 9.91 -0.37
N GLN A 120 16.67 8.68 -0.27
CA GLN A 120 15.75 8.10 -1.25
C GLN A 120 14.48 8.96 -1.39
N LEU A 121 13.87 9.37 -0.28
CA LEU A 121 12.68 10.23 -0.29
C LEU A 121 12.98 11.59 -0.94
N LYS A 122 14.13 12.20 -0.65
CA LYS A 122 14.58 13.45 -1.27
C LYS A 122 14.76 13.28 -2.79
N ALA A 123 15.37 12.18 -3.22
CA ALA A 123 15.56 11.87 -4.64
C ALA A 123 14.23 11.63 -5.37
N LEU A 124 13.28 10.93 -4.75
CA LEU A 124 11.93 10.74 -5.29
C LEU A 124 11.19 12.08 -5.44
N LYS A 125 11.26 12.94 -4.42
CA LYS A 125 10.66 14.28 -4.48
C LYS A 125 11.28 15.15 -5.57
N ALA A 126 12.60 15.10 -5.75
CA ALA A 126 13.29 15.82 -6.82
C ALA A 126 12.86 15.34 -8.22
N LYS A 127 12.69 14.01 -8.41
CA LYS A 127 12.17 13.45 -9.66
C LYS A 127 10.71 13.86 -9.94
N ALA A 128 9.88 13.94 -8.90
CA ALA A 128 8.49 14.38 -9.05
C ALA A 128 8.41 15.85 -9.52
N HIS A 129 9.21 16.75 -8.94
CA HIS A 129 9.25 18.16 -9.36
C HIS A 129 10.02 18.42 -10.67
N GLY A 130 10.94 17.53 -11.07
CA GLY A 130 11.70 17.65 -12.32
C GLY A 130 10.93 17.24 -13.58
N GLY A 131 9.81 16.52 -13.43
CA GLY A 131 8.98 16.04 -14.55
C GLY A 131 8.04 17.08 -15.16
N GLU A 132 7.79 18.21 -14.48
CA GLU A 132 6.85 19.26 -14.93
C GLU A 132 7.44 20.25 -15.94
N LYS A 133 8.72 20.14 -16.33
CA LYS A 133 9.38 21.05 -17.29
C LYS A 133 9.66 20.46 -18.70
N LYS A 134 8.99 19.38 -19.10
CA LYS A 134 9.04 18.86 -20.48
C LYS A 134 7.64 18.76 -21.06
N GLY A 135 7.08 19.91 -21.39
CA GLY A 135 5.78 20.06 -22.02
C GLY A 135 5.61 21.49 -22.54
N GLU A 136 6.63 22.02 -23.23
CA GLU A 136 6.51 23.15 -24.15
C GLU A 136 6.80 22.65 -25.56
#